data_AF-A0A1P8WND0-F1
#
_entry.id   AF-A0A1P8WND0-F1
#
_cell.length_a   1.000
_cell.length_b   1.000
_cell.length_c   1.000
_cell.angle_alpha   90.00
_cell.angle_beta   90.00
_cell.angle_gamma   90.00
#
_symmetry.space_group_name_H-M   'P 1'
#
loop_
_entity.id
_entity.type
_entity.pdbx_description
1 polymer ?
#
loop_
_entity_poly.entity_id
_entity_poly.type
_entity_poly.pdbx_seq_one_letter_code
_entity_poly.pdbx_strand_id
1 'polypeptide(L)' 'MRFLAYAMAYATHPDMQVIRSHVSDGELREVLPNAPTRIIDARSWAYCHVKMGRFPVPATPQWTFGTT' A
#
# COMPACT_ATOMS: atom_id res chain seq x y z
N MET A 1 -7.63 7.95 1.79
CA MET A 1 -8.56 6.98 1.17
C MET A 1 -8.34 5.58 1.76
N ARG A 2 -9.24 5.11 2.65
CA ARG A 2 -9.07 3.80 3.34
C ARG A 2 -9.25 2.60 2.40
N PHE A 3 -10.10 2.73 1.39
CA PHE A 3 -10.35 1.70 0.37
C PHE A 3 -9.06 1.27 -0.36
N LEU A 4 -8.28 2.23 -0.86
CA LEU A 4 -7.03 1.97 -1.58
C LEU A 4 -6.00 1.24 -0.69
N ALA A 5 -5.95 1.54 0.60
CA ALA A 5 -5.08 0.82 1.54
C ALA A 5 -5.51 -0.65 1.71
N TYR A 6 -6.81 -0.94 1.81
CA TYR A 6 -7.32 -2.32 1.84
C TYR A 6 -7.10 -3.04 0.51
N ALA A 7 -7.32 -2.37 -0.60
CA ALA A 7 -7.06 -2.92 -1.92
C ALA A 7 -5.57 -3.29 -2.08
N MET A 8 -4.64 -2.42 -1.67
CA MET A 8 -3.21 -2.74 -1.72
C MET A 8 -2.81 -3.94 -0.84
N ALA A 9 -3.56 -4.22 0.22
CA ALA A 9 -3.29 -5.34 1.13
C ALA A 9 -3.93 -6.66 0.71
N TYR A 10 -5.13 -6.63 0.13
CA TYR A 10 -5.96 -7.82 -0.06
C TYR A 10 -6.36 -8.08 -1.51
N ALA A 11 -6.22 -7.11 -2.40
CA ALA A 11 -6.63 -7.27 -3.79
C ALA A 11 -5.72 -8.27 -4.52
N THR A 12 -6.34 -9.10 -5.36
CA THR A 12 -5.62 -9.98 -6.27
C THR A 12 -5.02 -9.20 -7.44
N HIS A 13 -4.20 -9.86 -8.27
CA HIS A 13 -3.65 -9.21 -9.46
C HIS A 13 -4.74 -8.70 -10.43
N PRO A 14 -5.81 -9.48 -10.75
CA PRO A 14 -6.94 -8.98 -11.52
C PRO A 14 -7.66 -7.79 -10.88
N ASP A 15 -7.92 -7.84 -9.58
CA ASP A 15 -8.55 -6.72 -8.86
C ASP A 15 -7.72 -5.44 -9.01
N MET A 16 -6.40 -5.57 -8.91
CA MET A 16 -5.49 -4.44 -9.05
C MET A 16 -5.42 -3.89 -10.47
N GLN A 17 -5.70 -4.69 -11.51
CA GLN A 17 -5.86 -4.17 -12.87
C GLN A 17 -7.12 -3.30 -12.99
N VAL A 18 -8.24 -3.74 -12.39
CA VAL A 18 -9.48 -2.96 -12.36
C VAL A 18 -9.32 -1.68 -11.56
N ILE A 19 -8.74 -1.75 -10.35
CA ILE A 19 -8.54 -0.55 -9.53
C ILE A 19 -7.70 0.48 -10.28
N ARG A 20 -6.62 0.05 -10.95
CA ARG A 20 -5.73 0.93 -11.72
C ARG A 20 -6.33 1.47 -13.02
N SER A 21 -7.48 0.97 -13.48
CA SER A 21 -8.23 1.64 -14.56
C SER A 21 -9.02 2.86 -14.05
N HIS A 22 -9.27 2.92 -12.73
CA HIS A 22 -10.04 3.98 -12.09
C HIS A 22 -9.20 4.97 -11.28
N VAL A 23 -8.00 4.59 -10.84
CA VAL A 23 -7.11 5.45 -10.06
C VAL A 23 -5.74 5.56 -10.73
N SER A 24 -5.15 6.75 -10.64
CA SER A 24 -3.80 6.98 -11.14
C SER A 24 -2.74 6.43 -10.19
N ASP A 25 -1.58 6.06 -10.73
CA ASP A 25 -0.42 5.66 -9.91
C ASP A 25 0.04 6.77 -8.94
N GLY A 26 -0.27 8.04 -9.23
CA GLY A 26 -0.05 9.17 -8.31
C GLY A 26 -0.91 9.08 -7.05
N GLU A 27 -2.21 8.80 -7.19
CA GLU A 27 -3.13 8.64 -6.05
C GLU A 27 -2.74 7.44 -5.19
N LEU A 28 -2.32 6.35 -5.83
CA LEU A 28 -1.77 5.18 -5.12
C LEU A 28 -0.53 5.53 -4.29
N ARG A 29 0.37 6.37 -4.83
CA ARG A 29 1.58 6.84 -4.12
C ARG A 29 1.27 7.72 -2.92
N GLU A 30 0.23 8.53 -2.98
CA GLU A 30 -0.18 9.39 -1.86
C GLU A 30 -0.87 8.61 -0.73
N VAL A 31 -1.58 7.53 -1.08
CA VAL A 31 -2.27 6.71 -0.08
C VAL A 31 -1.33 5.75 0.63
N LEU A 32 -0.30 5.22 -0.05
CA LEU A 32 0.63 4.25 0.51
C LEU A 32 1.28 4.68 1.84
N PRO A 33 1.84 5.89 2.01
CA PRO A 33 2.41 6.31 3.29
C PRO A 33 1.36 6.54 4.40
N ASN A 34 0.09 6.73 4.02
CA ASN A 34 -1.02 6.91 4.96
C ASN A 34 -1.76 5.61 5.25
N ALA A 35 -1.29 4.48 4.72
CA ALA A 35 -1.92 3.18 4.93
C ALA A 35 -1.81 2.81 6.43
N PRO A 36 -2.92 2.44 7.08
CA PRO A 36 -2.86 2.02 8.47
C PRO A 36 -1.94 0.81 8.64
N THR A 37 -1.02 0.89 9.61
CA THR A 37 0.03 -0.10 9.87
C THR A 37 -0.50 -1.53 10.13
N ARG A 38 -1.80 -1.70 10.39
CA ARG A 38 -2.45 -3.00 10.60
C ARG A 38 -3.09 -3.61 9.35
N ILE A 39 -3.10 -2.90 8.22
CA ILE A 39 -3.80 -3.33 7.01
C ILE A 39 -2.82 -3.91 5.99
N ILE A 40 -1.68 -3.26 5.76
CA ILE A 40 -0.71 -3.70 4.74
C ILE A 40 0.40 -4.55 5.36
N ASP A 41 0.58 -5.77 4.87
CA ASP A 41 1.69 -6.63 5.28
C ASP A 41 2.98 -6.28 4.52
N ALA A 42 4.12 -6.82 4.96
CA ALA A 42 5.43 -6.50 4.41
C ALA A 42 5.59 -6.86 2.92
N ARG A 43 4.97 -7.94 2.44
CA ARG A 43 5.04 -8.36 1.04
C ARG A 43 4.25 -7.39 0.16
N SER A 44 3.05 -7.04 0.60
CA SER A 44 2.18 -6.09 -0.09
C SER A 44 2.79 -4.69 -0.14
N TRP A 45 3.45 -4.26 0.95
CA TRP A 45 4.22 -3.01 1.00
C TRP A 45 5.36 -2.98 -0.02
N ALA A 46 6.19 -4.03 -0.05
CA ALA A 46 7.30 -4.12 -0.99
C ALA A 46 6.80 -4.14 -2.44
N TYR A 47 5.78 -4.94 -2.74
CA TYR A 47 5.18 -5.01 -4.08
C TYR A 47 4.66 -3.65 -4.55
N CYS A 48 3.95 -2.93 -3.68
CA CYS A 48 3.42 -1.60 -3.96
C CYS A 48 4.56 -0.60 -4.26
N HIS A 49 5.61 -0.58 -3.44
CA HIS A 49 6.75 0.31 -3.66
C HIS A 49 7.52 -0.01 -4.95
N VAL A 50 7.72 -1.29 -5.27
CA VAL A 50 8.34 -1.72 -6.54
C VAL A 50 7.47 -1.29 -7.73
N LYS A 51 6.16 -1.54 -7.68
CA LYS A 51 5.23 -1.15 -8.75
C LYS A 51 5.12 0.36 -8.94
N MET A 52 5.32 1.14 -7.88
CA MET A 52 5.36 2.60 -7.93
C MET A 52 6.74 3.16 -8.30
N GLY A 53 7.75 2.32 -8.55
CA GLY A 53 9.10 2.75 -8.90
C GLY A 53 9.84 3.47 -7.76
N ARG A 54 9.44 3.25 -6.50
CA ARG A 54 10.10 3.84 -5.33
C ARG A 54 11.16 2.87 -4.79
N PHE A 55 12.42 3.16 -5.10
CA PHE A 55 13.59 2.46 -4.58
C PHE A 55 14.57 3.44 -3.91
N PRO A 56 15.24 3.06 -2.81
CA PRO A 56 15.05 1.81 -2.06
C PRO A 56 13.67 1.76 -1.39
N VAL A 57 13.11 0.56 -1.23
CA VAL A 57 11.82 0.37 -0.56
C VAL A 57 11.97 0.81 0.90
N PRO A 58 11.20 1.81 1.37
CA PRO A 58 11.28 2.25 2.76
C PRO A 58 10.88 1.11 3.69
N ALA A 59 11.42 1.11 4.92
CA ALA A 59 11.03 0.13 5.92
C ALA A 59 9.50 0.14 6.10
N THR A 60 8.92 -1.05 6.22
CA THR A 60 7.49 -1.17 6.51
C THR A 60 7.16 -0.38 7.77
N PRO A 61 6.05 0.36 7.81
CA PRO A 61 5.65 1.04 9.02
C PRO A 61 5.57 -0.01 10.14
N GLN A 62 6.30 0.23 11.22
CA GLN A 62 6.35 -0.71 12.33
C GLN A 62 5.19 -0.44 13.27
N TRP A 63 4.53 -1.53 13.64
CA TRP A 63 3.61 -1.63 14.76
C TRP A 63 4.19 -1.10 16.07
N THR A 64 4.18 0.20 16.39
CA THR A 64 4.41 0.62 17.78
C THR A 64 3.10 0.46 18.55
N PHE A 65 2.95 -0.67 19.26
CA PHE A 65 2.06 -0.70 20.42
C PHE A 65 2.50 0.48 21.30
N GLY A 66 1.63 1.46 21.51
CA GLY A 66 1.91 2.49 22.52
C GLY A 66 2.04 1.79 23.87
N THR A 67 3.25 1.60 24.34
CA THR A 67 3.51 1.35 25.76
C THR A 67 3.06 2.62 26.49
N THR A 68 1.90 2.52 27.13
CA THR A 68 1.45 3.42 28.19
C THR A 68 2.44 3.41 29.32
#